data_AF-A0A653BX92-F1
#
_entry.id   AF-A0A653BX92-F1
#
_cell.length_a   1.000
_cell.length_b   1.000
_cell.length_c   1.000
_cell.angle_alpha   90.00
_cell.angle_beta   90.00
_cell.angle_gamma   90.00
#
_symmetry.space_group_name_H-M   'P 1'
#
loop_
_entity.id
_entity.type
_entity.pdbx_description
1 polymer ?
#
loop_
_entity_poly.entity_id
_entity_poly.type
_entity_poly.pdbx_seq_one_letter_code
_entity_poly.pdbx_strand_id
1 'polypeptide(L)' 'MIVDREHDNHQEIKSIGHCEVVQSFVYLGSLIDNSGSCVNEIRRRIKQARVALLKYGVTITSLKLSK' A
#
# COMPACT_ATOMS: atom_id res chain seq x y z
N MET A 1 -6.98 -17.34 -1.87
CA MET A 1 -5.87 -18.15 -2.41
C MET A 1 -4.77 -17.19 -2.81
N ILE A 2 -3.57 -17.33 -2.26
CA ILE A 2 -2.40 -16.52 -2.68
C ILE A 2 -1.75 -17.31 -3.81
N VAL A 3 -1.61 -16.67 -4.97
CA VAL A 3 -1.03 -17.26 -6.17
C VAL A 3 0.26 -16.50 -6.44
N ASP A 4 1.35 -17.22 -6.70
CA ASP A 4 2.58 -16.63 -7.20
C ASP A 4 2.33 -16.18 -8.65
N ARG A 5 2.52 -14.87 -8.90
CA ARG A 5 2.24 -14.22 -10.20
C ARG A 5 3.49 -13.59 -10.80
N GLU A 6 4.67 -13.85 -10.23
CA GLU A 6 5.93 -13.19 -10.60
C GLU A 6 6.24 -13.30 -12.11
N HIS A 7 5.77 -14.37 -12.76
CA HIS A 7 6.00 -14.63 -14.20
C HIS A 7 4.77 -14.44 -15.10
N ASP A 8 3.57 -14.26 -14.53
CA ASP A 8 2.28 -14.12 -15.26
C ASP A 8 1.70 -12.70 -15.18
N ASN A 9 2.43 -11.75 -14.59
CA ASN A 9 1.96 -10.37 -14.39
C ASN A 9 1.94 -9.51 -15.66
N HIS A 10 2.07 -10.13 -16.84
CA HIS A 10 2.16 -9.46 -18.13
C HIS A 10 0.81 -8.94 -18.66
N GLN A 11 -0.30 -9.31 -18.04
CA GLN A 11 -1.64 -8.81 -18.40
C GLN A 11 -2.50 -8.68 -17.15
N GLU A 12 -3.48 -7.77 -17.19
CA GLU A 12 -4.59 -7.68 -16.23
C GLU A 12 -5.38 -9.00 -16.22
N ILE A 13 -4.85 -10.05 -15.59
CA ILE A 13 -5.55 -11.32 -15.42
C ILE A 13 -6.74 -11.02 -14.52
N LYS A 14 -7.94 -11.00 -15.11
CA LYS A 14 -9.20 -10.74 -14.42
C LYS A 14 -9.72 -11.97 -13.65
N SER A 15 -9.32 -13.17 -14.08
CA SER A 15 -9.78 -14.42 -13.49
C SER A 15 -8.73 -15.53 -13.60
N ILE A 16 -8.70 -16.43 -12.61
CA ILE A 16 -7.92 -17.67 -12.58
C ILE A 16 -8.90 -18.82 -12.33
N GLY A 17 -9.14 -19.68 -13.33
CA GLY A 17 -10.20 -20.69 -13.27
C GLY A 17 -11.57 -20.04 -13.06
N HIS A 18 -12.29 -20.46 -12.02
CA HIS A 18 -13.58 -19.87 -11.61
C HIS A 18 -13.45 -18.71 -10.61
N CYS A 19 -12.22 -18.29 -10.29
CA CYS A 19 -11.96 -17.24 -9.30
C CYS A 19 -11.65 -15.91 -9.97
N GLU A 20 -12.27 -14.84 -9.51
CA GLU A 20 -11.92 -13.49 -9.91
C GLU A 20 -10.68 -12.98 -9.18
N VAL A 21 -9.92 -12.14 -9.84
CA VAL A 21 -8.69 -11.56 -9.32
C VAL A 21 -9.01 -10.25 -8.62
N VAL A 22 -8.62 -10.17 -7.35
CA VAL A 22 -8.75 -8.94 -6.56
C VAL A 22 -7.62 -7.99 -6.90
N GLN A 23 -7.97 -6.78 -7.35
CA GLN A 23 -6.99 -5.77 -7.76
C GLN A 23 -6.25 -5.13 -6.58
N SER A 24 -6.91 -5.01 -5.43
CA SER A 24 -6.30 -4.56 -4.19
C SER A 24 -7.10 -5.05 -2.99
N PHE A 25 -6.43 -5.32 -1.88
CA PHE A 25 -7.06 -5.78 -0.65
C PHE A 25 -6.42 -5.12 0.57
N VAL A 26 -7.15 -5.09 1.68
CA VAL A 26 -6.61 -4.58 2.95
C VAL A 26 -6.03 -5.75 3.74
N TYR A 27 -4.79 -5.62 4.18
CA TYR A 27 -4.12 -6.57 5.06
C TYR A 27 -3.37 -5.83 6.16
N LEU A 28 -3.64 -6.19 7.41
CA LEU A 28 -3.08 -5.53 8.61
C LEU A 28 -3.22 -3.99 8.57
N GLY A 29 -4.31 -3.51 7.97
CA GLY A 29 -4.60 -2.08 7.84
C GLY A 29 -3.89 -1.37 6.69
N SER A 30 -3.12 -2.06 5.84
CA SER A 30 -2.50 -1.51 4.63
C SER A 30 -3.23 -1.98 3.39
N LEU A 31 -3.46 -1.08 2.43
CA LEU A 31 -3.92 -1.44 1.09
C LEU A 31 -2.75 -2.04 0.31
N ILE A 32 -2.89 -3.31 -0.07
CA ILE A 32 -1.94 -4.06 -0.89
C ILE A 32 -2.53 -4.17 -2.29
N ASP A 33 -1.75 -3.78 -3.30
CA ASP A 33 -2.13 -3.90 -4.70
C ASP A 33 -1.86 -5.31 -5.25
N ASN A 34 -2.32 -5.57 -6.48
CA ASN A 34 -2.16 -6.86 -7.15
C ASN A 34 -0.70 -7.25 -7.46
N SER A 35 0.27 -6.33 -7.29
CA SER A 35 1.71 -6.63 -7.35
C SER A 35 2.27 -7.08 -5.99
N GLY A 36 1.42 -7.17 -4.96
CA GLY A 36 1.85 -7.44 -3.58
C GLY A 36 2.46 -6.21 -2.89
N SER A 37 2.40 -5.03 -3.51
CA SER A 37 3.03 -3.82 -2.98
C SER A 37 2.06 -2.98 -2.15
N CYS A 38 2.60 -2.33 -1.11
CA CYS A 38 1.90 -1.31 -0.32
C CYS A 38 2.58 0.07 -0.40
N VAL A 39 3.55 0.25 -1.31
CA VAL A 39 4.38 1.46 -1.40
C VAL A 39 3.52 2.72 -1.56
N ASN A 40 2.47 2.64 -2.37
CA ASN A 40 1.56 3.75 -2.62
C ASN A 40 0.74 4.12 -1.38
N GLU A 41 0.32 3.13 -0.58
CA GLU A 41 -0.38 3.37 0.68
C GLU A 41 0.55 4.02 1.71
N ILE A 42 1.80 3.55 1.83
CA ILE A 42 2.80 4.14 2.71
C ILE A 42 3.04 5.61 2.34
N ARG A 43 3.27 5.90 1.05
CA ARG A 43 3.44 7.28 0.55
C ARG A 43 2.24 8.15 0.87
N ARG A 44 1.01 7.64 0.69
CA ARG A 44 -0.24 8.34 0.99
C ARG A 44 -0.31 8.71 2.47
N ARG A 45 -0.03 7.77 3.37
CA ARG A 45 -0.07 8.01 4.83
C ARG A 45 1.00 9.00 5.28
N ILE A 46 2.22 8.92 4.75
CA ILE A 46 3.27 9.91 5.03
C ILE A 46 2.82 11.30 4.59
N LYS A 47 2.24 11.43 3.39
CA LYS A 47 1.73 12.72 2.90
C LYS A 47 0.62 13.25 3.82
N GLN A 48 -0.34 12.42 4.22
CA GLN A 48 -1.40 12.80 5.15
C GLN A 48 -0.85 13.24 6.51
N ALA A 49 0.10 12.49 7.08
CA ALA A 49 0.75 12.83 8.33
C ALA A 49 1.49 14.17 8.24
N ARG A 50 2.23 14.40 7.14
CA ARG A 50 2.90 15.69 6.88
C ARG A 50 1.92 16.85 6.84
N VAL A 51 0.80 16.70 6.12
CA VAL A 51 -0.24 17.72 6.05
C VAL A 51 -0.88 17.96 7.42
N ALA A 52 -1.16 16.91 8.18
CA ALA A 52 -1.73 17.03 9.51
C ALA A 52 -0.77 17.76 10.47
N LEU A 53 0.52 17.40 10.46
CA LEU A 53 1.53 18.05 11.30
C LEU A 53 1.66 19.54 10.99
N LEU A 54 1.67 19.91 9.70
CA LEU A 54 1.67 21.32 9.29
C LEU A 54 0.43 22.07 9.77
N LYS A 55 -0.76 21.44 9.74
CA LYS A 55 -2.01 22.05 10.26
C LYS A 55 -1.92 22.37 11.75
N TYR A 56 -1.16 21.59 12.52
CA TYR A 56 -0.99 21.80 13.96
C TYR A 56 0.31 22.50 14.34
N GLY A 57 1.05 23.06 13.37
CA GLY A 57 2.30 23.79 13.62
C GLY A 57 3.46 22.93 14.11
N VAL A 58 3.38 21.60 13.97
CA VAL A 58 4.42 20.67 14.42
C VAL A 58 5.41 20.42 13.27
N THR A 59 6.67 20.78 13.47
CA THR A 59 7.75 20.52 12.52
C THR A 59 8.36 19.13 12.73
N ILE A 60 8.45 18.35 11.65
CA ILE A 60 8.94 16.96 11.65
C ILE A 60 10.38 16.83 12.18
N THR A 61 11.15 17.92 12.18
CA THR A 61 12.51 17.97 12.75
C THR A 61 12.59 17.54 14.22
N SER A 62 11.47 17.55 14.96
CA SER A 62 11.45 17.16 16.38
C SER A 62 11.14 15.67 16.63
N LEU A 63 10.76 14.90 15.60
CA LEU A 63 10.51 13.45 15.76
C LEU A 63 11.83 12.69 15.56
N LYS A 64 12.70 12.72 16.57
CA LYS A 64 13.78 11.73 16.69
C LYS A 64 13.11 10.36 16.79
N LEU A 65 13.23 9.54 15.74
CA LEU A 65 13.04 8.10 15.91
C LEU A 65 14.10 7.65 16.92
N SER A 66 13.68 7.35 18.15
CA SER A 66 14.55 6.62 19.07
C SER A 66 14.86 5.28 18.40
N LYS A 67 16.15 4.99 18.28
CA LYS A 67 16.61 3.63 18.01
C LYS A 67 16.26 2.73 19.18
#